data_AF-A0A357M6L5-F1
#
_entry.id   AF-A0A357M6L5-F1
#
_cell.length_a   1.000
_cell.length_b   1.000
_cell.length_c   1.000
_cell.angle_alpha   90.00
_cell.angle_beta   90.00
_cell.angle_gamma   90.00
#
_symmetry.space_group_name_H-M   'P 1'
#
loop_
_entity.id
_entity.type
_entity.pdbx_description
1 polymer ?
#
loop_
_entity_poly.entity_id
_entity_poly.type
_entity_poly.pdbx_seq_one_letter_code
_entity_poly.pdbx_strand_id
1 'polypeptide(L)'
;VVSMADFGTHYKLLINEVTAFEPTVPAPNLPVARVLWNVKPNFQDGVKAWIENGGGYHTVVSLTLTTDQIIAYAKLVNLEYVVIK
;
A
#
# COMPACT_ATOMS: atom_id res chain seq x y z
N VAL A 1 -2.93 1.78 -0.55
CA VAL A 1 -1.52 1.84 -1.02
C VAL A 1 -1.20 0.54 -1.73
N VAL A 2 -0.50 0.58 -2.86
CA VAL A 2 -0.14 -0.64 -3.60
C VAL A 2 1.34 -0.69 -3.96
N SER A 3 1.85 -1.89 -4.14
CA SER A 3 3.17 -2.15 -4.70
C SER A 3 3.11 -3.42 -5.55
N MET A 4 3.76 -3.38 -6.71
CA MET A 4 3.91 -4.54 -7.58
C MET A 4 5.33 -5.06 -7.42
N ALA A 5 5.44 -6.34 -7.09
CA ALA A 5 6.71 -7.01 -6.89
C ALA A 5 6.89 -8.13 -7.91
N ASP A 6 8.10 -8.25 -8.44
CA ASP A 6 8.55 -9.34 -9.28
C ASP A 6 9.16 -10.43 -8.40
N PHE A 7 8.57 -11.64 -8.40
CA PHE A 7 9.07 -12.79 -7.66
C PHE A 7 9.91 -13.74 -8.55
N GLY A 8 10.30 -13.27 -9.74
CA GLY A 8 11.11 -13.98 -10.73
C GLY A 8 10.30 -14.88 -11.66
N THR A 9 9.27 -15.56 -11.14
CA THR A 9 8.38 -16.43 -11.95
C THR A 9 7.01 -15.81 -12.22
N HIS A 10 6.61 -14.83 -11.43
CA HIS A 10 5.34 -14.14 -11.51
C HIS A 10 5.45 -12.75 -10.88
N TYR A 11 4.51 -11.88 -11.22
CA TYR A 11 4.30 -10.64 -10.52
C TYR A 11 3.18 -10.81 -9.49
N LYS A 12 3.30 -10.09 -8.37
CA LYS A 12 2.29 -10.03 -7.32
C LYS A 12 2.00 -8.58 -6.96
N LEU A 13 0.72 -8.24 -6.93
CA LEU A 13 0.24 -6.94 -6.49
C LEU A 13 -0.15 -7.00 -5.01
N LEU A 14 0.61 -6.29 -4.18
CA LEU A 14 0.27 -6.10 -2.77
C LEU A 14 -0.62 -4.87 -2.63
N ILE A 15 -1.76 -5.04 -1.97
CA ILE A 15 -2.78 -4.01 -1.75
C ILE A 15 -2.94 -3.85 -0.25
N ASN A 16 -2.54 -2.70 0.29
CA ASN A 16 -2.69 -2.39 1.71
C ASN A 16 -3.71 -1.27 1.89
N GLU A 17 -4.76 -1.54 2.66
CA GLU A 17 -5.72 -0.52 3.04
C GLU A 17 -5.11 0.42 4.09
N VAL A 18 -5.22 1.71 3.81
CA VAL A 18 -4.70 2.74 4.70
C VAL A 18 -5.72 3.87 4.81
N THR A 19 -5.68 4.57 5.94
CA THR A 19 -6.46 5.79 6.14
C THR A 19 -5.50 6.97 6.25
N ALA A 20 -5.50 7.85 5.25
CA ALA A 20 -4.71 9.07 5.28
C ALA A 20 -5.27 10.07 6.31
N PHE A 21 -4.39 10.86 6.92
CA PHE A 21 -4.78 11.90 7.87
C PHE A 21 -3.86 13.12 7.78
N GLU A 22 -4.37 14.27 8.22
CA GLU A 22 -3.60 15.49 8.31
C GLU A 22 -2.79 15.52 9.63
N PRO A 23 -1.46 15.68 9.59
CA PRO A 23 -0.66 15.83 10.80
C PRO A 23 -1.05 17.09 11.58
N THR A 24 -1.29 16.95 12.88
CA THR A 24 -1.59 18.08 13.78
C THR A 24 -0.34 18.85 14.23
N VAL A 25 0.85 18.30 14.02
CA VAL A 25 2.14 18.89 14.44
C VAL A 25 2.93 19.38 13.22
N PRO A 26 3.37 20.65 13.22
CA PRO A 26 4.16 21.19 12.11
C PRO A 26 5.52 20.48 11.99
N ALA A 27 6.06 20.45 10.78
CA ALA A 27 7.42 19.96 10.52
C ALA A 27 8.28 21.08 9.92
N PRO A 28 8.71 22.05 10.74
CA PRO A 28 9.32 23.30 10.25
C PRO A 28 10.64 23.10 9.50
N ASN A 29 11.33 21.98 9.77
CA ASN A 29 12.62 21.67 9.16
C ASN A 29 12.54 20.57 8.08
N LEU A 30 11.33 20.12 7.70
CA LEU A 30 11.18 19.08 6.67
C LEU A 30 11.08 19.76 5.29
N PRO A 31 12.11 19.65 4.43
CA PRO A 31 12.16 20.40 3.17
C PRO A 31 11.35 19.76 2.03
N VAL A 32 10.51 18.78 2.35
CA VAL A 32 9.76 17.97 1.39
C VAL A 32 8.31 17.84 1.83
N ALA A 33 7.41 17.69 0.86
CA ALA A 33 6.04 17.31 1.13
C ALA A 33 5.99 15.89 1.74
N ARG A 34 5.01 15.65 2.61
CA ARG A 34 4.76 14.34 3.20
C ARG A 34 3.27 14.03 3.17
N VAL A 35 2.96 12.74 3.11
CA VAL A 35 1.63 12.20 3.38
C VAL A 35 1.76 11.27 4.58
N LEU A 36 0.77 11.27 5.46
CA LEU A 36 0.69 10.35 6.60
C LEU A 36 -0.56 9.50 6.48
N TRP A 37 -0.45 8.25 6.90
CA TRP A 37 -1.56 7.33 6.93
C TRP A 37 -1.43 6.33 8.09
N ASN A 38 -2.56 5.81 8.52
CA ASN A 38 -2.64 4.64 9.40
C ASN A 38 -2.77 3.39 8.54
N VAL A 39 -1.92 2.40 8.80
CA VAL A 39 -1.98 1.08 8.17
C VAL A 39 -3.04 0.23 8.85
N LYS A 40 -3.83 -0.51 8.08
CA LYS A 40 -4.78 -1.50 8.61
C LYS A 40 -4.17 -2.91 8.70
N PRO A 41 -4.65 -3.76 9.62
CA PRO A 41 -5.62 -3.44 10.69
C PRO A 41 -5.00 -2.57 11.78
N ASN A 42 -3.67 -2.63 11.93
CA ASN A 42 -2.85 -1.73 12.73
C ASN A 42 -1.42 -1.71 12.14
N PHE A 43 -0.57 -0.83 12.67
CA PHE A 43 0.80 -0.66 12.16
C PHE A 43 1.61 -1.96 12.21
N GLN A 44 1.65 -2.64 13.36
CA GLN A 44 2.48 -3.82 13.55
C GLN A 44 2.05 -4.97 12.65
N ASP A 45 0.76 -5.33 12.67
CA ASP A 45 0.26 -6.48 11.93
C ASP A 45 0.23 -6.22 10.42
N GLY A 46 -0.15 -5.00 10.00
CA GLY A 46 -0.20 -4.65 8.59
C GLY A 46 1.19 -4.55 7.95
N VAL A 47 2.17 -3.97 8.66
CA VAL A 47 3.57 -3.92 8.19
C VAL A 47 4.19 -5.32 8.20
N LYS A 48 3.91 -6.14 9.23
CA LYS A 48 4.37 -7.53 9.25
C LYS A 48 3.84 -8.31 8.05
N ALA A 49 2.53 -8.26 7.80
CA ALA A 49 1.91 -8.91 6.65
C ALA A 49 2.48 -8.40 5.32
N TRP A 50 2.76 -7.09 5.21
CA TRP A 50 3.40 -6.50 4.03
C TRP A 50 4.79 -7.12 3.77
N ILE A 51 5.62 -7.22 4.80
CA ILE A 51 6.96 -7.81 4.71
C ILE A 51 6.88 -9.30 4.35
N GLU A 52 6.01 -10.05 5.03
CA GLU A 52 5.84 -11.50 4.81
C GLU A 52 5.34 -11.82 3.39
N ASN A 53 4.54 -10.93 2.81
CA ASN A 53 4.08 -11.06 1.42
C ASN A 53 5.07 -10.49 0.38
N GLY A 54 6.24 -10.01 0.81
CA GLY A 54 7.31 -9.49 -0.08
C GLY A 54 7.05 -8.09 -0.62
N GLY A 55 6.36 -7.24 0.14
CA GLY A 55 6.07 -5.86 -0.25
C GLY A 55 7.31 -4.97 -0.27
N GLY A 56 7.45 -4.18 -1.34
CA GLY A 56 8.54 -3.21 -1.50
C GLY A 56 8.36 -1.92 -0.69
N TYR A 57 9.40 -1.09 -0.67
CA TYR A 57 9.39 0.25 -0.06
C TYR A 57 8.79 1.31 -1.00
N HIS A 58 8.96 1.14 -2.32
CA HIS A 58 8.27 1.95 -3.32
C HIS A 58 6.81 1.52 -3.43
N THR A 59 5.92 2.50 -3.33
CA THR A 59 4.48 2.30 -3.42
C THR A 59 3.84 3.36 -4.28
N VAL A 60 2.65 3.04 -4.80
CA VAL A 60 1.72 4.02 -5.34
C VAL A 60 0.60 4.22 -4.32
N VAL A 61 0.44 5.46 -3.88
CA VAL A 61 -0.68 5.87 -3.02
C VAL A 61 -1.79 6.49 -3.88
N SER A 62 -3.03 6.06 -3.64
CA SER A 62 -4.22 6.68 -4.23
C SER A 62 -5.24 6.88 -3.12
N LEU A 63 -5.82 8.09 -3.08
CA LEU A 63 -6.92 8.45 -2.17
C LEU A 63 -8.29 8.40 -2.87
N THR A 64 -8.30 8.04 -4.16
CA THR A 64 -9.50 8.02 -5.01
C THR A 64 -9.90 6.60 -5.40
N LEU A 65 -8.92 5.74 -5.68
CA LEU A 65 -9.19 4.36 -6.07
C LEU A 65 -9.57 3.51 -4.85
N THR A 66 -10.56 2.64 -5.03
CA THR A 66 -10.97 1.67 -4.01
C THR A 66 -10.20 0.35 -4.14
N THR A 67 -10.13 -0.42 -3.06
CA THR A 67 -9.56 -1.79 -3.06
C THR A 67 -10.20 -2.65 -4.16
N ASP A 68 -11.52 -2.59 -4.33
CA ASP A 68 -12.25 -3.39 -5.32
C ASP A 68 -11.89 -3.02 -6.77
N GLN A 69 -11.66 -1.73 -7.07
CA GLN A 69 -11.20 -1.30 -8.39
C GLN A 69 -9.81 -1.85 -8.71
N ILE A 70 -8.91 -1.89 -7.72
CA ILE A 70 -7.56 -2.44 -7.89
C ILE A 70 -7.62 -3.96 -8.06
N ILE A 71 -8.48 -4.66 -7.30
CA ILE A 71 -8.72 -6.09 -7.48
C ILE A 71 -9.28 -6.38 -8.87
N ALA A 72 -10.23 -5.56 -9.36
CA ALA A 72 -10.79 -5.71 -10.70
C ALA A 72 -9.71 -5.59 -11.78
N TYR A 73 -8.79 -4.62 -11.64
CA TYR A 73 -7.61 -4.52 -12.50
C TYR A 73 -6.72 -5.76 -12.42
N ALA A 74 -6.36 -6.23 -11.21
CA ALA A 74 -5.50 -7.41 -11.06
C ALA A 74 -6.11 -8.64 -11.74
N LYS A 75 -7.43 -8.84 -11.61
CA LYS A 75 -8.16 -9.91 -12.31
C LYS A 75 -8.16 -9.74 -13.82
N LEU A 76 -8.36 -8.51 -14.32
CA LEU A 76 -8.38 -8.21 -15.76
C LEU A 76 -7.06 -8.61 -16.45
N VAL A 77 -5.93 -8.43 -15.76
CA VAL A 77 -4.59 -8.75 -16.29
C VAL A 77 -4.02 -10.08 -15.79
N ASN A 78 -4.85 -10.92 -15.14
CA ASN A 78 -4.45 -12.20 -14.55
C ASN A 78 -3.21 -12.12 -13.64
N LEU A 79 -3.19 -11.11 -12.77
CA LEU A 79 -2.11 -10.84 -11.82
C LEU A 79 -2.44 -11.43 -10.45
N GLU A 80 -1.47 -12.11 -9.83
CA GLU A 80 -1.60 -12.53 -8.43
C GLU A 80 -1.70 -11.30 -7.53
N TYR A 81 -2.56 -11.32 -6.52
CA TYR A 81 -2.68 -10.20 -5.59
C TYR A 81 -2.99 -10.66 -4.17
N VAL A 82 -2.61 -9.81 -3.21
CA VAL A 82 -2.97 -9.98 -1.80
C VAL A 82 -3.53 -8.66 -1.25
N VAL A 83 -4.54 -8.76 -0.38
CA VAL A 83 -5.15 -7.62 0.30
C VAL A 83 -4.83 -7.71 1.79
N ILE A 84 -4.23 -6.65 2.32
CA ILE A 84 -3.99 -6.44 3.75
C ILE A 84 -4.99 -5.39 4.23
N LYS A 85 -5.84 -5.76 5.18
CA LYS A 85 -6.97 -4.96 5.66
C LYS A 85 -7.30 -5.29 7.11
#